data_AF-A0A562KJ77-F1
#
_entry.id   AF-A0A562KJ77-F1
#
_cell.length_a   1.000
_cell.length_b   1.000
_cell.length_c   1.000
_cell.angle_alpha   90.00
_cell.angle_beta   90.00
_cell.angle_gamma   90.00
#
_symmetry.space_group_name_H-M   'P 1'
#
loop_
_entity.id
_entity.type
_entity.pdbx_description
1 polymer ?
#
loop_
_entity_poly.entity_id
_entity_poly.type
_entity_poly.pdbx_seq_one_letter_code
_entity_poly.pdbx_strand_id
1 'polypeptide(L)'
;MKHYFLILISFLIISCEKDCKNLKIGTFELKGIDGTIHTIVRNEIYQTEYLNDSNIVVQYNIKWTSPCSYEIYNRKVLSNLDFNIEHQDTIRFEITEINGNVHKIISKFKDIDEVYENSLQKIK
;
A
#
# COMPACT_ATOMS: atom_id res chain seq x y z
N MET A 1 -1.53 -58.51 -17.26
CA MET A 1 -0.81 -57.38 -16.64
C MET A 1 -1.66 -56.12 -16.79
N LYS A 2 -2.36 -55.70 -15.74
CA LYS A 2 -3.23 -54.50 -15.78
C LYS A 2 -2.35 -53.25 -15.71
N HIS A 3 -2.31 -52.47 -16.78
CA HIS A 3 -1.60 -51.18 -16.82
C HIS A 3 -2.46 -50.14 -16.09
N TYR A 4 -2.00 -49.65 -14.94
CA TYR A 4 -2.59 -48.50 -14.28
C TYR A 4 -2.08 -47.23 -14.96
N PHE A 5 -2.94 -46.59 -15.74
CA PHE A 5 -2.68 -45.27 -16.32
C PHE A 5 -2.90 -44.21 -15.23
N LEU A 6 -1.81 -43.74 -14.61
CA LEU A 6 -1.84 -42.71 -13.58
C LEU A 6 -1.98 -41.34 -14.27
N ILE A 7 -3.19 -40.79 -14.28
CA ILE A 7 -3.44 -39.43 -14.79
C ILE A 7 -2.92 -38.44 -13.75
N LEU A 8 -1.74 -37.88 -14.00
CA LEU A 8 -1.18 -36.78 -13.23
C LEU A 8 -1.95 -35.50 -13.58
N ILE A 9 -3.02 -35.21 -12.83
CA ILE A 9 -3.74 -33.94 -12.92
C ILE A 9 -2.83 -32.87 -12.31
N SER A 10 -2.00 -32.26 -13.15
CA SER A 10 -1.27 -31.05 -12.84
C SER A 10 -2.28 -29.94 -12.56
N PHE A 11 -2.52 -29.65 -11.27
CA PHE A 11 -3.19 -28.43 -10.85
C PHE A 11 -2.36 -27.24 -11.33
N LEU A 12 -2.72 -26.70 -12.50
CA LEU A 12 -2.37 -25.34 -12.88
C LEU A 12 -3.11 -24.41 -11.92
N ILE A 13 -2.46 -24.12 -10.80
CA ILE A 13 -2.73 -22.94 -10.00
C ILE A 13 -2.55 -21.72 -10.90
N ILE A 14 -3.61 -21.28 -11.55
CA ILE A 14 -3.65 -19.95 -12.16
C ILE A 14 -3.63 -18.98 -10.98
N SER A 15 -2.42 -18.65 -10.52
CA SER A 15 -2.21 -17.48 -9.68
C SER A 15 -2.68 -16.30 -10.53
N CYS A 16 -3.87 -15.80 -10.24
CA CYS A 16 -4.31 -14.51 -10.75
C CYS A 16 -3.36 -13.49 -10.13
N GLU A 17 -2.23 -13.24 -10.79
CA GLU A 17 -1.29 -12.21 -10.36
C GLU A 17 -2.05 -10.89 -10.34
N LYS A 18 -2.18 -10.30 -9.15
CA LYS A 18 -2.75 -8.96 -8.97
C LYS A 18 -1.88 -8.00 -9.78
N ASP A 19 -2.43 -7.35 -10.79
CA ASP A 19 -1.69 -6.35 -11.56
C ASP A 19 -1.54 -5.05 -10.76
N CYS A 20 -0.56 -5.04 -9.85
CA CYS A 20 -0.20 -3.90 -9.03
C CYS A 20 0.63 -2.85 -9.77
N LYS A 21 0.99 -3.08 -11.04
CA LYS A 21 1.88 -2.18 -11.80
C LYS A 21 1.29 -0.77 -11.88
N ASN A 22 -0.02 -0.68 -12.08
CA ASN A 22 -0.74 0.59 -12.17
C ASN A 22 -0.94 1.30 -10.82
N LEU A 23 -0.57 0.69 -9.70
CA LEU A 23 -0.68 1.27 -8.36
C LEU A 23 0.65 1.85 -7.85
N LYS A 24 1.73 1.67 -8.61
CA LYS A 24 3.07 2.18 -8.25
C LYS A 24 3.18 3.70 -8.30
N ILE A 25 2.42 4.32 -9.19
CA ILE A 25 2.38 5.76 -9.42
C ILE A 25 0.91 6.18 -9.52
N GLY A 26 0.57 7.32 -8.94
CA GLY A 26 -0.77 7.89 -9.03
C GLY A 26 -1.12 8.78 -7.86
N THR A 27 -2.35 9.26 -7.88
CA THR A 27 -2.98 9.91 -6.74
C THR A 27 -4.06 9.00 -6.18
N PHE A 28 -4.07 8.86 -4.86
CA PHE A 28 -4.98 7.99 -4.14
C PHE A 28 -5.67 8.76 -3.03
N GLU A 29 -6.86 8.31 -2.66
CA GLU A 29 -7.60 8.79 -1.50
C GLU A 29 -7.78 7.66 -0.50
N LEU A 30 -7.50 7.97 0.76
CA LEU A 30 -7.89 7.18 1.92
C LEU A 30 -9.00 7.93 2.62
N LYS A 31 -10.13 7.26 2.85
CA LYS A 31 -11.25 7.82 3.60
C LYS A 31 -11.25 7.26 5.01
N GLY A 32 -11.07 8.14 5.99
CA GLY A 32 -11.20 7.81 7.41
C GLY A 32 -12.63 7.44 7.79
N ILE A 33 -12.79 6.73 8.91
CA ILE A 33 -14.10 6.33 9.45
C ILE A 33 -14.94 7.56 9.82
N ASP A 34 -14.28 8.62 10.27
CA ASP A 34 -14.83 9.93 10.61
C ASP A 34 -15.17 10.79 9.38
N GLY A 35 -14.93 10.28 8.17
CA GLY A 35 -15.19 10.98 6.91
C GLY A 35 -14.05 11.89 6.46
N THR A 36 -12.96 11.98 7.22
CA THR A 36 -11.74 12.69 6.82
C THR A 36 -11.17 12.08 5.54
N ILE A 37 -10.58 12.92 4.69
CA ILE A 37 -10.00 12.48 3.41
C ILE A 37 -8.50 12.77 3.43
N HIS A 38 -7.70 11.72 3.32
CA HIS A 38 -6.25 11.82 3.17
C HIS A 38 -5.91 11.60 1.70
N THR A 39 -5.20 12.55 1.10
CA THR A 39 -4.74 12.43 -0.28
C THR A 39 -3.30 11.92 -0.30
N ILE A 40 -3.01 10.91 -1.10
CA ILE A 40 -1.70 10.30 -1.24
C ILE A 40 -1.24 10.46 -2.68
N VAL A 41 -0.14 11.18 -2.91
CA VAL A 41 0.50 11.31 -4.21
C VAL A 41 1.75 10.47 -4.21
N ARG A 42 1.81 9.48 -5.10
CA ARG A 42 2.93 8.54 -5.21
C ARG A 42 3.59 8.64 -6.57
N ASN A 43 4.91 8.75 -6.58
CA ASN A 43 5.75 8.60 -7.76
C ASN A 43 6.78 7.48 -7.53
N GLU A 44 7.78 7.37 -8.41
CA GLU A 44 8.79 6.30 -8.35
C GLU A 44 9.64 6.31 -7.08
N ILE A 45 9.85 7.47 -6.48
CA ILE A 45 10.83 7.68 -5.40
C ILE A 45 10.23 8.25 -4.10
N TYR A 46 9.05 8.87 -4.19
CA TYR A 46 8.37 9.49 -3.05
C TYR A 46 6.89 9.15 -2.96
N GLN A 47 6.40 9.12 -1.74
CA GLN A 47 4.98 9.21 -1.39
C GLN A 47 4.77 10.47 -0.56
N THR A 48 3.85 11.34 -0.96
CA THR A 48 3.45 12.54 -0.21
C THR A 48 2.00 12.42 0.21
N GLU A 49 1.73 12.59 1.49
CA GLU A 49 0.41 12.48 2.10
C GLU A 49 -0.03 13.85 2.61
N TYR A 50 -1.26 14.21 2.25
CA TYR A 50 -1.93 15.45 2.64
C TYR A 50 -3.08 15.08 3.57
N LEU A 51 -2.92 15.43 4.84
CA LEU A 51 -3.98 15.26 5.84
C LEU A 51 -4.79 16.57 5.80
N ASN A 52 -5.81 16.58 4.94
CA ASN A 52 -6.47 17.81 4.50
C ASN A 52 -7.09 18.61 5.67
N ASP A 53 -7.63 17.93 6.68
CA ASP A 53 -8.30 18.59 7.80
C ASP A 53 -7.33 19.27 8.79
N SER A 54 -6.05 18.90 8.77
CA SER A 54 -5.04 19.39 9.71
C SER A 54 -3.94 20.25 9.06
N ASN A 55 -4.02 20.49 7.75
CA ASN A 55 -2.99 21.19 6.95
C ASN A 55 -1.59 20.57 7.11
N ILE A 56 -1.53 19.28 7.46
CA ILE A 56 -0.28 18.54 7.60
C ILE A 56 0.07 17.93 6.25
N VAL A 57 1.32 18.13 5.84
CA VAL A 57 1.88 17.51 4.64
C VAL A 57 3.12 16.74 5.05
N VAL A 58 3.13 15.45 4.76
CA VAL A 58 4.28 14.57 5.04
C VAL A 58 4.75 13.90 3.75
N GLN A 59 6.06 13.75 3.61
CA GLN A 59 6.67 13.04 2.51
C GLN A 59 7.53 11.89 3.03
N TYR A 60 7.54 10.79 2.31
CA TYR A 60 8.38 9.63 2.57
C TYR A 60 9.12 9.25 1.31
N ASN A 61 10.28 8.62 1.48
CA ASN A 61 10.85 7.78 0.43
C ASN A 61 9.99 6.52 0.27
N ILE A 62 9.86 6.01 -0.95
CA ILE A 62 9.19 4.74 -1.25
C ILE A 62 10.17 3.75 -1.87
N LYS A 63 10.02 2.46 -1.54
CA LYS A 63 10.76 1.36 -2.18
C LYS A 63 9.84 0.18 -2.40
N TRP A 64 9.64 -0.21 -3.66
CA TRP A 64 8.92 -1.44 -4.01
C TRP A 64 9.82 -2.65 -3.77
N THR A 65 9.36 -3.58 -2.93
CA THR A 65 10.08 -4.83 -2.59
C THR A 65 9.56 -6.01 -3.39
N SER A 66 8.36 -5.89 -3.96
CA SER A 66 7.75 -6.86 -4.89
C SER A 66 6.83 -6.12 -5.87
N PRO A 67 6.13 -6.80 -6.79
CA PRO A 67 5.08 -6.18 -7.59
C PRO A 67 3.98 -5.50 -6.75
N CYS A 68 3.61 -6.09 -5.61
CA CYS A 68 2.47 -5.68 -4.77
C CYS A 68 2.83 -5.28 -3.33
N SER A 69 4.12 -5.15 -3.03
CA SER A 69 4.61 -4.78 -1.70
C SER A 69 5.62 -3.65 -1.80
N TYR A 70 5.54 -2.71 -0.86
CA TYR A 70 6.44 -1.58 -0.79
C TYR A 70 6.66 -1.14 0.65
N GLU A 71 7.73 -0.38 0.87
CA GLU A 71 8.07 0.25 2.14
C GLU A 71 8.08 1.76 1.95
N ILE A 72 7.61 2.49 2.96
CA ILE A 72 7.86 3.93 3.08
C ILE A 72 8.71 4.22 4.32
N TYR A 73 9.62 5.17 4.21
CA TYR A 73 10.64 5.46 5.22
C TYR A 73 11.17 6.89 5.08
N ASN A 74 12.03 7.32 6.01
CA ASN A 74 12.61 8.66 6.05
C ASN A 74 11.54 9.76 5.96
N ARG A 75 10.54 9.71 6.86
CA ARG A 75 9.47 10.70 6.90
C ARG A 75 10.04 12.11 7.04
N LYS A 76 9.52 13.04 6.25
CA LYS A 76 9.78 14.48 6.33
C LYS A 76 8.46 15.24 6.42
N VAL A 77 8.29 16.04 7.46
CA VAL A 77 7.16 16.98 7.58
C VAL A 77 7.47 18.20 6.73
N LEU A 78 6.59 18.50 5.77
CA LEU A 78 6.73 19.63 4.83
C LEU A 78 5.90 20.84 5.23
N SER A 79 4.80 20.64 5.97
CA SER A 79 3.91 21.68 6.48
C SER A 79 3.46 21.32 7.90
N ASN A 80 3.23 22.35 8.71
CA ASN A 80 2.88 22.25 10.13
C ASN A 80 4.02 21.60 10.96
N LEU A 81 5.15 22.33 11.09
CA LEU A 81 6.41 21.82 11.69
C LEU A 81 6.31 21.50 13.20
N ASP A 82 5.30 22.03 13.89
CA ASP A 82 5.01 21.72 15.29
C ASP A 82 4.37 20.31 15.43
N PHE A 83 4.00 19.68 14.32
CA PHE A 83 3.56 18.31 14.28
C PHE A 83 4.73 17.35 14.50
N ASN A 84 4.96 17.02 15.77
CA ASN A 84 5.92 16.03 16.19
C ASN A 84 5.25 14.65 16.23
N ILE A 85 5.68 13.72 15.38
CA ILE A 85 5.29 12.32 15.49
C ILE A 85 6.50 11.53 16.02
N GLU A 86 6.29 10.82 17.13
CA GLU A 86 7.31 10.00 17.82
C GLU A 86 7.85 8.84 16.96
N HIS A 87 7.08 8.36 15.98
CA HIS A 87 7.44 7.21 15.15
C HIS A 87 7.95 7.64 13.76
N GLN A 88 9.27 7.62 13.58
CA GLN A 88 9.94 7.76 12.28
C GLN A 88 10.14 6.40 11.57
N ASP A 89 9.44 5.37 12.01
CA ASP A 89 9.74 4.00 11.61
C ASP A 89 9.33 3.69 10.17
N THR A 90 10.03 2.73 9.57
CA THR A 90 9.67 2.17 8.27
C THR A 90 8.32 1.47 8.38
N ILE A 91 7.41 1.80 7.45
CA ILE A 91 6.11 1.15 7.33
C ILE A 91 6.11 0.30 6.07
N ARG A 92 5.81 -0.98 6.23
CA ARG A 92 5.65 -1.93 5.13
C ARG A 92 4.19 -2.02 4.74
N PHE A 93 3.94 -2.00 3.43
CA PHE A 93 2.62 -2.14 2.83
C PHE A 93 2.56 -3.35 1.90
N GLU A 94 1.41 -4.04 1.92
CA GLU A 94 1.06 -5.11 1.00
C GLU A 94 -0.31 -4.86 0.40
N ILE A 95 -0.41 -4.92 -0.93
CA ILE A 95 -1.68 -4.84 -1.66
C ILE A 95 -2.31 -6.23 -1.70
N THR A 96 -3.43 -6.39 -1.01
CA THR A 96 -4.07 -7.69 -0.82
C THR A 96 -5.23 -7.93 -1.78
N GLU A 97 -5.86 -6.88 -2.31
CA GLU A 97 -7.00 -6.97 -3.22
C GLU A 97 -7.05 -5.76 -4.16
N ILE A 98 -7.47 -5.95 -5.41
CA ILE A 98 -7.67 -4.87 -6.39
C ILE A 98 -9.03 -5.08 -7.05
N ASN A 99 -9.90 -4.07 -6.93
CA ASN A 99 -11.24 -4.03 -7.51
C ASN A 99 -11.42 -2.71 -8.28
N GLY A 100 -11.12 -2.72 -9.58
CA GLY A 100 -11.13 -1.50 -10.39
C GLY A 100 -10.13 -0.48 -9.85
N ASN A 101 -10.63 0.69 -9.45
CA ASN A 101 -9.80 1.78 -8.91
C ASN A 101 -9.57 1.68 -7.40
N VAL A 102 -10.20 0.74 -6.71
CA VAL A 102 -10.04 0.56 -5.26
C VAL A 102 -9.12 -0.62 -5.00
N HIS A 103 -8.19 -0.47 -4.07
CA HIS A 103 -7.34 -1.58 -3.62
C HIS A 103 -7.23 -1.60 -2.09
N LYS A 104 -7.19 -2.80 -1.53
CA LYS A 104 -6.95 -3.01 -0.11
C LYS A 104 -5.47 -3.12 0.16
N ILE A 105 -5.05 -2.51 1.25
CA ILE A 105 -3.68 -2.57 1.75
C ILE A 105 -3.66 -3.07 3.19
N ILE A 106 -2.64 -3.84 3.49
CA ILE A 106 -2.23 -4.14 4.85
C ILE A 106 -0.97 -3.32 5.12
N SER A 107 -0.89 -2.67 6.28
CA SER A 107 0.29 -1.93 6.73
C SER A 107 0.79 -2.45 8.07
N LYS A 108 2.11 -2.59 8.19
CA LYS A 108 2.79 -3.02 9.41
C LYS A 108 3.98 -2.10 9.68
N PHE A 109 4.07 -1.58 10.89
CA PHE A 109 5.24 -0.85 11.36
C PHE A 109 6.33 -1.84 11.74
N LYS A 110 7.59 -1.49 11.48
CA LYS A 110 8.72 -2.39 11.73
C LYS A 110 8.80 -2.87 13.20
N ASP A 111 8.51 -1.97 14.14
CA ASP A 111 8.71 -2.19 15.57
C ASP A 111 7.39 -2.37 16.35
N ILE A 112 6.26 -2.50 15.64
CA ILE A 112 4.94 -2.70 16.23
C ILE A 112 4.30 -3.95 15.59
N ASP A 113 3.80 -4.87 16.41
CA ASP A 113 3.13 -6.08 15.94
C ASP A 113 1.66 -5.86 15.51
N GLU A 114 1.20 -4.62 15.51
CA GLU A 114 -0.12 -4.25 15.03
C GLU A 114 -0.14 -4.17 13.49
N VAL A 115 -1.27 -4.59 12.94
CA VAL A 115 -1.51 -4.65 11.51
C VAL A 115 -2.74 -3.80 11.21
N TYR A 116 -2.61 -2.84 10.31
CA TYR A 116 -3.73 -1.98 9.92
C TYR A 116 -4.16 -2.27 8.50
N GLU A 117 -5.47 -2.49 8.32
CA GLU A 117 -6.10 -2.70 7.03
C GLU A 117 -6.79 -1.42 6.57
N ASN A 118 -6.54 -1.03 5.31
CA ASN A 118 -7.13 0.16 4.72
C ASN A 118 -7.52 -0.08 3.26
N SER A 119 -8.41 0.76 2.74
CA SER A 119 -8.75 0.80 1.31
C SER A 119 -8.34 2.13 0.70
N LEU A 120 -7.63 2.07 -0.42
CA LEU A 120 -7.19 3.23 -1.18
C LEU A 120 -7.90 3.26 -2.53
N GLN A 121 -8.47 4.41 -2.87
CA GLN A 121 -9.07 4.65 -4.19
C GLN A 121 -8.11 5.46 -5.06
N LYS A 122 -7.69 4.92 -6.21
CA LYS A 122 -6.95 5.67 -7.22
C LYS A 122 -7.87 6.66 -7.92
N ILE A 123 -7.47 7.92 -7.94
CA ILE A 123 -8.23 9.02 -8.56
C ILE A 123 -7.53 9.65 -9.76
N LYS A 124 -6.19 9.49 -9.86
CA LYS A 124 -5.38 9.92 -11.02
C LYS A 124 -4.22 8.95 -11.24
#